data_AF-A0A2T0TC70-F1
#
_entry.id   AF-A0A2T0TC70-F1
#
_cell.length_a   1.000
_cell.length_b   1.000
_cell.length_c   1.000
_cell.angle_alpha   90.00
_cell.angle_beta   90.00
_cell.angle_gamma   90.00
#
_symmetry.space_group_name_H-M   'P 1'
#
loop_
_entity.id
_entity.type
_entity.pdbx_description
1 polymer ?
#
loop_
_entity_poly.entity_id
_entity_poly.type
_entity_poly.pdbx_seq_one_letter_code
_entity_poly.pdbx_strand_id
1 'polypeptide(L)'
;MSGIGYEDFAALTGDSPTARTEWAALVAAWSEPHRRYHDLHHLAAVLGLVGVLGADAADPAAVALAAWYHDAVYDPHRADNEQVSAERARASLRGLVPADRVDEVVRLVLLTAGHDAAAGDANGAVLCDADLAVLAGPPDAYAAYASAVREEYAHLSDEVFTAGRIAVLESLLALPALYRLPAVAADWEPRARANLTAELGLLRSRAS
;
A
#
# COMPACT_ATOMS: atom_id res chain seq x y z
N MET A 1 12.98 -13.19 4.69
CA MET A 1 12.28 -11.91 4.50
C MET A 1 12.10 -11.32 5.90
N SER A 2 12.84 -10.27 6.24
CA SER A 2 12.72 -9.60 7.53
C SER A 2 11.37 -8.86 7.61
N GLY A 3 10.71 -8.87 8.77
CA GLY A 3 9.51 -8.05 9.02
C GLY A 3 8.15 -8.68 8.70
N ILE A 4 8.10 -9.91 8.16
CA ILE A 4 6.84 -10.65 7.89
C ILE A 4 6.76 -11.92 8.78
N GLY A 5 7.60 -12.03 9.80
CA GLY A 5 7.58 -13.16 10.72
C GLY A 5 6.32 -13.18 11.59
N TYR A 6 5.96 -14.35 12.10
CA TYR A 6 4.91 -14.45 13.12
C TYR A 6 5.25 -13.59 14.35
N GLU A 7 6.52 -13.52 14.73
CA GLU A 7 6.99 -12.69 15.84
C GLU A 7 6.68 -11.20 15.63
N ASP A 8 6.83 -10.70 14.39
CA ASP A 8 6.51 -9.32 14.03
C ASP A 8 5.00 -9.03 14.19
N PHE A 9 4.15 -9.96 13.74
CA PHE A 9 2.70 -9.83 13.86
C PHE A 9 2.21 -10.01 15.30
N ALA A 10 2.79 -10.97 16.05
CA ALA A 10 2.47 -11.23 17.44
C ALA A 10 2.88 -10.07 18.36
N ALA A 11 3.92 -9.31 18.02
CA ALA A 11 4.27 -8.08 18.73
C ALA A 11 3.15 -7.01 18.68
N LEU A 12 2.32 -7.04 17.64
CA LEU A 12 1.19 -6.10 17.44
C LEU A 12 -0.13 -6.61 18.03
N THR A 13 -0.33 -7.92 18.05
CA THR A 13 -1.63 -8.58 18.33
C THR A 13 -1.64 -9.47 19.57
N GLY A 14 -0.48 -9.69 20.19
CA GLY A 14 -0.28 -10.66 21.27
C GLY A 14 -0.08 -12.09 20.76
N ASP A 15 0.80 -12.85 21.42
CA ASP A 15 1.04 -14.26 21.07
C ASP A 15 -0.17 -15.11 21.47
N SER A 16 -0.88 -15.65 20.46
CA SER A 16 -2.02 -16.53 20.65
C SER A 16 -2.24 -17.45 19.45
N PRO A 17 -2.94 -18.59 19.62
CA PRO A 17 -3.33 -19.43 18.48
C PRO A 17 -4.13 -18.66 17.41
N THR A 18 -5.02 -17.76 17.84
CA THR A 18 -5.81 -16.91 16.93
C THR A 18 -4.93 -15.98 16.10
N ALA A 19 -3.97 -15.28 16.74
CA ALA A 19 -3.02 -14.42 16.02
C ALA A 19 -2.17 -15.21 15.03
N ARG A 20 -1.76 -16.44 15.39
CA ARG A 20 -0.98 -17.32 14.50
C ARG A 20 -1.76 -17.76 13.27
N THR A 21 -3.03 -18.13 13.45
CA THR A 21 -3.91 -18.49 12.33
C THR A 21 -4.14 -17.30 11.41
N GLU A 22 -4.38 -16.11 11.97
CA GLU A 22 -4.58 -14.90 11.17
C GLU A 22 -3.32 -14.50 10.39
N TRP A 23 -2.15 -14.50 11.05
CA TRP A 23 -0.87 -14.24 10.37
C TRP A 23 -0.65 -15.20 9.19
N ALA A 24 -0.89 -16.50 9.39
CA ALA A 24 -0.74 -17.48 8.31
C ALA A 24 -1.72 -17.20 7.16
N ALA A 25 -2.95 -16.79 7.46
CA ALA A 25 -3.94 -16.42 6.46
C ALA A 25 -3.57 -15.13 5.70
N LEU A 26 -2.95 -14.16 6.36
CA LEU A 26 -2.42 -12.96 5.72
C LEU A 26 -1.26 -13.32 4.79
N VAL A 27 -0.26 -14.06 5.27
CA VAL A 27 0.88 -14.50 4.45
C VAL A 27 0.40 -15.28 3.23
N ALA A 28 -0.59 -16.17 3.39
CA ALA A 28 -1.18 -16.90 2.27
C ALA A 28 -1.83 -15.97 1.23
N ALA A 29 -2.59 -14.96 1.68
CA ALA A 29 -3.22 -13.99 0.79
C ALA A 29 -2.20 -13.14 0.03
N TRP A 30 -1.17 -12.64 0.71
CA TRP A 30 -0.07 -11.92 0.06
C TRP A 30 0.80 -12.80 -0.85
N SER A 31 0.67 -14.12 -0.77
CA SER A 31 1.39 -15.11 -1.59
C SER A 31 0.56 -15.65 -2.77
N GLU A 32 -0.61 -15.09 -3.04
CA GLU A 32 -1.47 -15.59 -4.12
C GLU A 32 -0.77 -15.51 -5.49
N PRO A 33 -0.82 -16.57 -6.33
CA PRO A 33 0.02 -16.67 -7.53
C PRO A 33 -0.19 -15.61 -8.61
N HIS A 34 -1.34 -14.91 -8.59
CA HIS A 34 -1.67 -13.86 -9.54
C HIS A 34 -1.00 -12.52 -9.22
N ARG A 35 -0.53 -12.33 -7.97
CA ARG A 35 0.17 -11.11 -7.55
C ARG A 35 1.55 -11.04 -8.22
N ARG A 36 1.94 -9.84 -8.63
CA ARG A 36 3.25 -9.55 -9.24
C ARG A 36 3.93 -8.38 -8.56
N TYR A 37 3.19 -7.29 -8.33
CA TYR A 37 3.65 -6.17 -7.53
C TYR A 37 3.10 -6.25 -6.11
N HIS A 38 1.80 -6.50 -5.96
CA HIS A 38 1.12 -6.49 -4.66
C HIS A 38 1.31 -7.82 -3.91
N ASP A 39 2.57 -8.22 -3.70
CA ASP A 39 2.99 -9.49 -3.11
C ASP A 39 3.70 -9.31 -1.75
N LEU A 40 4.27 -10.39 -1.21
CA LEU A 40 5.04 -10.34 0.04
C LEU A 40 6.28 -9.41 -0.01
N HIS A 41 6.85 -9.13 -1.18
CA HIS A 41 7.97 -8.18 -1.28
C HIS A 41 7.48 -6.75 -1.08
N HIS A 42 6.33 -6.37 -1.67
CA HIS A 42 5.68 -5.09 -1.42
C HIS A 42 5.34 -4.94 0.07
N LEU A 43 4.67 -5.94 0.66
CA LEU A 43 4.35 -5.90 2.09
C LEU A 43 5.60 -5.70 2.97
N ALA A 44 6.70 -6.41 2.69
CA ALA A 44 7.96 -6.24 3.43
C ALA A 44 8.55 -4.84 3.27
N ALA A 45 8.47 -4.27 2.06
CA ALA A 45 8.95 -2.91 1.80
C ALA A 45 8.14 -1.88 2.59
N VAL A 46 6.80 -1.97 2.56
CA VAL A 46 5.90 -1.08 3.31
C VAL A 46 6.14 -1.22 4.81
N LEU A 47 6.16 -2.43 5.36
CA LEU A 47 6.41 -2.65 6.80
C LEU A 47 7.80 -2.15 7.22
N GLY A 48 8.82 -2.33 6.38
CA GLY A 48 10.15 -1.78 6.62
C GLY A 48 10.16 -0.26 6.72
N LEU A 49 9.46 0.41 5.81
CA LEU A 49 9.32 1.87 5.82
C LEU A 49 8.45 2.38 6.95
N VAL A 50 7.35 1.70 7.29
CA VAL A 50 6.57 1.99 8.50
C VAL A 50 7.44 1.88 9.76
N GLY A 51 8.38 0.93 9.82
CA GLY A 51 9.34 0.84 10.92
C GLY A 51 10.30 2.04 11.01
N VAL A 52 10.69 2.62 9.87
CA VAL A 52 11.59 3.79 9.79
C VAL A 52 10.83 5.10 10.07
N LEU A 53 9.65 5.26 9.48
CA LEU A 53 8.83 6.47 9.54
C LEU A 53 7.88 6.51 10.74
N GLY A 54 7.68 5.37 11.41
CA GLY A 54 6.67 5.20 12.46
C GLY A 54 6.87 6.08 13.69
N ALA A 55 8.05 6.67 13.89
CA ALA A 55 8.26 7.66 14.94
C ALA A 55 7.41 8.93 14.76
N ASP A 56 6.99 9.22 13.53
CA ASP A 56 6.10 10.34 13.21
C ASP A 56 4.60 9.99 13.33
N ALA A 57 4.25 8.70 13.50
CA ALA A 57 2.87 8.25 13.68
C ALA A 57 2.35 8.47 15.11
N ALA A 58 1.06 8.76 15.24
CA ALA A 58 0.38 8.86 16.53
C ALA A 58 0.10 7.47 17.16
N ASP A 59 -0.25 6.47 16.34
CA ASP A 59 -0.32 5.06 16.74
C ASP A 59 0.47 4.20 15.73
N PRO A 60 1.79 4.00 15.96
CA PRO A 60 2.63 3.20 15.07
C PRO A 60 2.17 1.75 14.94
N ALA A 61 1.52 1.19 15.96
CA ALA A 61 0.99 -0.17 15.92
C ALA A 61 -0.24 -0.26 15.01
N ALA A 62 -1.13 0.75 15.04
CA ALA A 62 -2.24 0.83 14.10
C ALA A 62 -1.75 0.95 12.65
N VAL A 63 -0.72 1.77 12.40
CA VAL A 63 -0.13 1.92 11.05
C VAL A 63 0.49 0.61 10.56
N ALA A 64 1.25 -0.09 11.40
CA ALA A 64 1.83 -1.38 11.05
C ALA A 64 0.75 -2.44 10.76
N LEU A 65 -0.31 -2.50 11.57
CA LEU A 65 -1.46 -3.37 11.28
C LEU A 65 -2.17 -2.98 9.99
N ALA A 66 -2.38 -1.69 9.72
CA ALA A 66 -2.97 -1.25 8.45
C ALA A 66 -2.11 -1.67 7.24
N ALA A 67 -0.77 -1.60 7.35
CA ALA A 67 0.13 -2.11 6.31
C ALA A 67 -0.06 -3.62 6.06
N TRP A 68 -0.23 -4.44 7.09
CA TRP A 68 -0.56 -5.87 6.93
C TRP A 68 -1.87 -6.12 6.17
N TYR A 69 -2.84 -5.22 6.30
CA TYR A 69 -4.20 -5.40 5.78
C TYR A 69 -4.50 -4.67 4.47
N HIS A 70 -3.77 -3.62 4.08
CA HIS A 70 -4.23 -2.70 3.02
C HIS A 70 -4.59 -3.42 1.70
N ASP A 71 -3.73 -4.34 1.22
CA ASP A 71 -4.03 -5.22 0.07
C ASP A 71 -4.12 -6.70 0.45
N ALA A 72 -4.54 -7.00 1.68
CA ALA A 72 -4.78 -8.37 2.13
C ALA A 72 -5.86 -9.08 1.31
N VAL A 73 -6.74 -8.31 0.65
CA VAL A 73 -7.58 -8.75 -0.45
C VAL A 73 -7.15 -7.97 -1.69
N TYR A 74 -6.79 -8.68 -2.76
CA TYR A 74 -6.37 -8.06 -4.00
C TYR A 74 -6.83 -8.90 -5.19
N ASP A 75 -7.83 -8.38 -5.89
CA ASP A 75 -8.31 -8.93 -7.14
C ASP A 75 -8.34 -7.79 -8.18
N PRO A 76 -7.49 -7.83 -9.22
CA PRO A 76 -7.47 -6.85 -10.30
C PRO A 76 -8.81 -6.70 -11.06
N HIS A 77 -9.77 -7.62 -10.88
CA HIS A 77 -11.11 -7.54 -11.46
C HIS A 77 -12.12 -6.78 -10.59
N ARG A 78 -11.73 -6.39 -9.37
CA ARG A 78 -12.60 -5.71 -8.40
C ARG A 78 -12.24 -4.23 -8.25
N ALA A 79 -13.23 -3.45 -7.81
CA ALA A 79 -13.07 -2.03 -7.51
C ALA A 79 -13.22 -1.70 -6.01
N ASP A 80 -13.39 -2.72 -5.16
CA ASP A 80 -13.68 -2.60 -3.73
C ASP A 80 -12.66 -3.36 -2.86
N ASN A 81 -11.43 -3.57 -3.37
CA ASN A 81 -10.39 -4.33 -2.68
C ASN A 81 -10.10 -3.75 -1.29
N GLU A 82 -9.91 -2.44 -1.17
CA GLU A 82 -9.61 -1.75 0.09
C GLU A 82 -10.77 -1.87 1.08
N GLN A 83 -12.01 -1.80 0.60
CA GLN A 83 -13.20 -1.99 1.43
C GLN A 83 -13.25 -3.41 1.99
N VAL A 84 -12.97 -4.42 1.18
CA VAL A 84 -13.00 -5.83 1.60
C VAL A 84 -11.81 -6.14 2.53
N SER A 85 -10.64 -5.58 2.25
CA SER A 85 -9.45 -5.59 3.12
C SER A 85 -9.76 -4.98 4.49
N ALA A 86 -10.43 -3.83 4.53
CA ALA A 86 -10.85 -3.18 5.77
C ALA A 86 -11.87 -4.02 6.56
N GLU A 87 -12.84 -4.62 5.89
CA GLU A 87 -13.82 -5.52 6.52
C GLU A 87 -13.14 -6.76 7.10
N ARG A 88 -12.17 -7.33 6.39
CA ARG A 88 -11.32 -8.41 6.89
C ARG A 88 -10.55 -7.97 8.13
N ALA A 89 -9.88 -6.81 8.10
CA ALA A 89 -9.16 -6.27 9.25
C ALA A 89 -10.06 -6.12 10.48
N ARG A 90 -11.27 -5.55 10.30
CA ARG A 90 -12.26 -5.39 11.37
C ARG A 90 -12.67 -6.71 12.00
N ALA A 91 -12.87 -7.75 11.18
CA ALA A 91 -13.27 -9.06 11.67
C ALA A 91 -12.11 -9.77 12.39
N SER A 92 -10.93 -9.79 11.78
CA SER A 92 -9.76 -10.54 12.25
C SER A 92 -9.12 -9.96 13.50
N LEU A 93 -9.08 -8.62 13.64
CA LEU A 93 -8.45 -7.96 14.78
C LEU A 93 -9.34 -7.88 16.03
N ARG A 94 -10.62 -8.23 15.91
CA ARG A 94 -11.57 -8.19 17.02
C ARG A 94 -11.13 -9.12 18.16
N GLY A 95 -10.85 -8.54 19.32
CA GLY A 95 -10.40 -9.27 20.51
C GLY A 95 -8.90 -9.59 20.53
N LEU A 96 -8.16 -9.27 19.45
CA LEU A 96 -6.69 -9.29 19.44
C LEU A 96 -6.11 -7.93 19.85
N VAL A 97 -6.80 -6.84 19.51
CA VAL A 97 -6.38 -5.47 19.86
C VAL A 97 -7.57 -4.64 20.38
N PRO A 98 -7.31 -3.51 21.06
CA PRO A 98 -8.36 -2.57 21.48
C PRO A 98 -9.25 -2.10 20.31
N ALA A 99 -10.53 -1.84 20.59
CA ALA A 99 -11.53 -1.53 19.55
C ALA A 99 -11.23 -0.22 18.79
N ASP A 100 -10.73 0.79 19.48
CA ASP A 100 -10.27 2.06 18.90
C ASP A 100 -9.12 1.85 17.90
N ARG A 101 -8.19 0.92 18.20
CA ARG A 101 -7.14 0.53 17.25
C ARG A 101 -7.71 -0.19 16.03
N VAL A 102 -8.71 -1.05 16.20
CA VAL A 102 -9.39 -1.68 15.05
C VAL A 102 -10.02 -0.63 14.14
N ASP A 103 -10.70 0.37 14.73
CA ASP A 103 -11.33 1.45 13.97
C ASP A 103 -10.29 2.28 13.20
N GLU A 104 -9.14 2.56 13.81
CA GLU A 104 -8.05 3.27 13.14
C GLU A 104 -7.43 2.45 12.01
N VAL A 105 -7.18 1.15 12.22
CA VAL A 105 -6.69 0.26 11.15
C VAL A 105 -7.65 0.25 9.97
N VAL A 106 -8.95 0.15 10.22
CA VAL A 106 -9.96 0.19 9.14
C VAL A 106 -9.93 1.52 8.40
N ARG A 107 -9.88 2.64 9.12
CA ARG A 107 -9.81 3.97 8.51
C ARG A 107 -8.57 4.10 7.61
N LEU A 108 -7.42 3.63 8.09
CA LEU A 108 -6.15 3.67 7.36
C LEU A 108 -6.15 2.76 6.13
N VAL A 109 -6.71 1.55 6.21
CA VAL A 109 -6.85 0.67 5.04
C VAL A 109 -7.77 1.31 3.99
N LEU A 110 -8.87 1.96 4.38
CA LEU A 110 -9.72 2.67 3.42
C LEU A 110 -9.03 3.89 2.80
N LEU A 111 -8.12 4.53 3.53
CA LEU A 111 -7.37 5.69 3.06
C LEU A 111 -6.45 5.35 1.87
N THR A 112 -5.97 4.11 1.77
CA THR A 112 -5.09 3.69 0.66
C THR A 112 -5.81 3.60 -0.69
N ALA A 113 -7.15 3.69 -0.74
CA ALA A 113 -7.86 3.76 -2.02
C ALA A 113 -7.59 5.06 -2.79
N GLY A 114 -7.23 6.14 -2.08
CA GLY A 114 -6.95 7.45 -2.68
C GLY A 114 -5.61 8.06 -2.29
N HIS A 115 -4.93 7.50 -1.28
CA HIS A 115 -3.67 8.00 -0.73
C HIS A 115 -3.68 9.48 -0.34
N ASP A 116 -4.86 10.03 -0.07
CA ASP A 116 -5.06 11.46 0.23
C ASP A 116 -5.20 11.69 1.74
N ALA A 117 -4.11 11.42 2.48
CA ALA A 117 -4.05 11.73 3.90
C ALA A 117 -4.18 13.24 4.13
N ALA A 118 -5.13 13.62 5.00
CA ALA A 118 -5.41 15.02 5.31
C ALA A 118 -4.25 15.68 6.08
N ALA A 119 -4.16 17.01 6.02
CA ALA A 119 -3.17 17.74 6.80
C ALA A 119 -3.37 17.47 8.31
N GLY A 120 -2.31 17.00 8.98
CA GLY A 120 -2.34 16.61 10.39
C GLY A 120 -2.71 15.14 10.65
N ASP A 121 -3.06 14.36 9.63
CA ASP A 121 -3.25 12.91 9.75
C ASP A 121 -1.88 12.19 9.76
N ALA A 122 -1.24 12.16 10.93
CA ALA A 122 0.08 11.57 11.12
C ALA A 122 0.15 10.07 10.79
N ASN A 123 -0.89 9.31 11.15
CA ASN A 123 -0.94 7.88 10.86
C ASN A 123 -1.14 7.63 9.35
N GLY A 124 -2.06 8.38 8.73
CA GLY A 124 -2.28 8.32 7.29
C GLY A 124 -1.07 8.74 6.49
N ALA A 125 -0.36 9.79 6.94
CA ALA A 125 0.89 10.24 6.34
C ALA A 125 1.95 9.11 6.31
N VAL A 126 2.19 8.44 7.43
CA VAL A 126 3.18 7.36 7.49
C VAL A 126 2.78 6.19 6.58
N LEU A 127 1.50 5.77 6.59
CA LEU A 127 1.05 4.65 5.75
C LEU A 127 1.14 4.99 4.25
N CYS A 128 0.56 6.12 3.83
CA CYS A 128 0.53 6.51 2.42
C CYS A 128 1.94 6.78 1.88
N ASP A 129 2.82 7.43 2.68
CA ASP A 129 4.19 7.68 2.25
C ASP A 129 4.97 6.37 2.08
N ALA A 130 4.79 5.41 3.00
CA ALA A 130 5.42 4.09 2.91
C ALA A 130 4.92 3.27 1.71
N ASP A 131 3.61 3.28 1.46
CA ASP A 131 2.98 2.54 0.36
C ASP A 131 3.36 3.12 -1.02
N LEU A 132 3.41 4.45 -1.15
CA LEU A 132 3.79 5.14 -2.39
C LEU A 132 5.31 5.30 -2.58
N ALA A 133 6.14 4.73 -1.71
CA ALA A 133 7.60 4.91 -1.75
C ALA A 133 8.24 4.42 -3.05
N VAL A 134 7.66 3.39 -3.68
CA VAL A 134 8.14 2.85 -4.98
C VAL A 134 8.18 3.92 -6.07
N LEU A 135 7.28 4.91 -5.99
CA LEU A 135 7.19 5.97 -7.00
C LEU A 135 8.47 6.80 -7.04
N ALA A 136 9.12 7.01 -5.89
CA ALA A 136 10.40 7.73 -5.77
C ALA A 136 11.64 6.85 -6.00
N GLY A 137 11.45 5.57 -6.34
CA GLY A 137 12.53 4.64 -6.63
C GLY A 137 13.40 5.06 -7.81
N PRO A 138 14.60 4.48 -7.94
CA PRO A 138 15.40 4.60 -9.16
C PRO A 138 14.58 4.26 -10.42
N PRO A 139 14.85 4.87 -11.60
CA PRO A 139 14.02 4.68 -12.78
C PRO A 139 13.86 3.23 -13.26
N ASP A 140 14.88 2.40 -13.06
CA ASP A 140 14.85 0.96 -13.36
C ASP A 140 13.93 0.20 -12.40
N ALA A 141 13.98 0.49 -11.11
CA ALA A 141 13.06 -0.06 -10.11
C ALA A 141 11.61 0.38 -10.37
N TYR A 142 11.38 1.64 -10.73
CA TYR A 142 10.07 2.14 -11.11
C TYR A 142 9.53 1.44 -12.37
N ALA A 143 10.37 1.24 -13.38
CA ALA A 143 9.97 0.53 -14.61
C ALA A 143 9.60 -0.94 -14.32
N ALA A 144 10.30 -1.60 -13.39
CA ALA A 144 9.96 -2.93 -12.94
C ALA A 144 8.60 -2.96 -12.21
N TYR A 145 8.35 -1.99 -11.32
CA TYR A 145 7.05 -1.78 -10.68
C TYR A 145 5.92 -1.62 -11.71
N ALA A 146 6.06 -0.69 -12.65
CA ALA A 146 5.04 -0.42 -13.66
C ALA A 146 4.77 -1.65 -14.55
N SER A 147 5.82 -2.43 -14.85
CA SER A 147 5.68 -3.69 -15.61
C SER A 147 4.96 -4.77 -14.80
N ALA A 148 5.27 -4.93 -13.53
CA ALA A 148 4.58 -5.87 -12.65
C ALA A 148 3.09 -5.52 -12.48
N VAL A 149 2.75 -4.24 -12.34
CA VAL A 149 1.35 -3.78 -12.37
C VAL A 149 0.70 -4.10 -13.72
N ARG A 150 1.38 -3.89 -14.86
CA ARG A 150 0.83 -4.28 -16.17
C ARG A 150 0.50 -5.77 -16.24
N GLU A 151 1.33 -6.63 -15.65
CA GLU A 151 1.10 -8.08 -15.61
C GLU A 151 -0.14 -8.47 -14.77
N GLU A 152 -0.39 -7.80 -13.64
CA GLU A 152 -1.59 -8.04 -12.81
C GLU A 152 -2.89 -7.75 -13.58
N TYR A 153 -2.83 -6.80 -14.51
CA TYR A 153 -3.93 -6.43 -15.40
C TYR A 153 -3.82 -7.05 -16.80
N ALA A 154 -3.07 -8.14 -16.99
CA ALA A 154 -2.91 -8.81 -18.29
C ALA A 154 -4.23 -9.29 -18.93
N HIS A 155 -5.29 -9.41 -18.13
CA HIS A 155 -6.64 -9.73 -18.60
C HIS A 155 -7.33 -8.58 -19.34
N LEU A 156 -6.86 -7.33 -19.19
CA LEU A 156 -7.35 -6.16 -19.93
C LEU A 156 -6.61 -6.01 -21.26
N SER A 157 -7.32 -5.50 -22.27
CA SER A 157 -6.67 -5.03 -23.50
C SER A 157 -5.72 -3.87 -23.20
N ASP A 158 -4.72 -3.69 -24.06
CA ASP A 158 -3.75 -2.60 -23.90
C ASP A 158 -4.41 -1.23 -23.90
N GLU A 159 -5.47 -1.03 -24.68
CA GLU A 159 -6.25 0.21 -24.71
C GLU A 159 -6.91 0.50 -23.36
N VAL A 160 -7.63 -0.48 -22.80
CA VAL A 160 -8.34 -0.32 -21.53
C VAL A 160 -7.36 -0.14 -20.37
N PHE A 161 -6.29 -0.94 -20.33
CA PHE A 161 -5.25 -0.79 -19.32
C PHE A 161 -4.58 0.59 -19.42
N THR A 162 -4.21 1.03 -20.62
CA THR A 162 -3.54 2.32 -20.82
C THR A 162 -4.41 3.48 -20.35
N ALA A 163 -5.70 3.49 -20.71
CA ALA A 163 -6.64 4.51 -20.26
C ALA A 163 -6.78 4.53 -18.73
N GLY A 164 -6.93 3.36 -18.10
CA GLY A 164 -7.03 3.23 -16.64
C GLY A 164 -5.73 3.66 -15.93
N ARG A 165 -4.57 3.24 -16.43
CA ARG A 165 -3.27 3.60 -15.87
C ARG A 165 -3.00 5.09 -15.99
N ILE A 166 -3.34 5.72 -17.13
CA ILE A 166 -3.27 7.17 -17.29
C ILE A 166 -4.10 7.88 -16.22
N ALA A 167 -5.34 7.43 -15.98
CA ALA A 167 -6.21 8.04 -14.97
C ALA A 167 -5.64 7.94 -13.55
N VAL A 168 -5.02 6.81 -13.19
CA VAL A 168 -4.33 6.63 -11.90
C VAL A 168 -3.11 7.56 -11.77
N LEU A 169 -2.29 7.67 -12.82
CA LEU A 169 -1.12 8.57 -12.79
C LEU A 169 -1.54 10.03 -12.68
N GLU A 170 -2.61 10.42 -13.37
CA GLU A 170 -3.17 11.77 -13.31
C GLU A 170 -3.78 12.08 -11.93
N SER A 171 -4.49 11.15 -11.30
CA SER A 171 -5.05 11.35 -9.96
C SER A 171 -3.93 11.53 -8.92
N LEU A 172 -2.88 10.73 -8.97
CA LEU A 172 -1.72 10.86 -8.10
C LEU A 172 -1.00 12.20 -8.32
N LEU A 173 -0.76 12.59 -9.58
CA LEU A 173 -0.11 13.87 -9.90
C LEU A 173 -0.94 15.09 -9.48
N ALA A 174 -2.26 14.95 -9.42
CA ALA A 174 -3.20 15.99 -8.99
C ALA A 174 -3.27 16.16 -7.46
N LEU A 175 -2.71 15.23 -6.67
CA LEU A 175 -2.62 15.40 -5.22
C LEU A 175 -1.79 16.66 -4.88
N PRO A 176 -2.20 17.44 -3.86
CA PRO A 176 -1.44 18.61 -3.41
C PRO A 176 0.00 18.27 -3.01
N ALA A 177 0.21 17.08 -2.47
CA ALA A 177 1.50 16.47 -2.20
C ALA A 177 1.37 14.95 -2.32
N LEU A 178 2.35 14.30 -2.96
CA LEU A 178 2.41 12.83 -3.03
C LEU A 178 2.81 12.22 -1.69
N TYR A 179 3.69 12.91 -0.97
CA TYR A 179 4.21 12.51 0.33
C TYR A 179 3.86 13.59 1.37
N ARG A 180 3.42 13.17 2.56
CA ARG A 180 2.90 14.08 3.59
C ARG A 180 3.92 14.39 4.68
N LEU A 181 4.88 13.50 4.92
CA LEU A 181 5.95 13.76 5.87
C LEU A 181 6.96 14.73 5.23
N PRO A 182 7.24 15.91 5.83
CA PRO A 182 8.07 16.93 5.20
C PRO A 182 9.48 16.45 4.82
N ALA A 183 10.10 15.62 5.67
CA ALA A 183 11.44 15.08 5.42
C ALA A 183 11.45 14.08 4.24
N VAL A 184 10.38 13.31 4.09
CA VAL A 184 10.19 12.36 2.98
C VAL A 184 9.90 13.12 1.69
N ALA A 185 8.94 14.05 1.72
CA ALA A 185 8.54 14.83 0.56
C ALA A 185 9.70 15.62 -0.07
N ALA A 186 10.57 16.20 0.75
CA ALA A 186 11.73 16.98 0.27
C ALA A 186 12.70 16.17 -0.62
N ASP A 187 12.83 14.86 -0.38
CA ASP A 187 13.73 13.97 -1.13
C ASP A 187 12.97 13.16 -2.21
N TRP A 188 11.78 12.66 -1.89
CA TRP A 188 11.08 11.68 -2.72
C TRP A 188 10.19 12.32 -3.79
N GLU A 189 9.55 13.45 -3.50
CA GLU A 189 8.55 14.03 -4.39
C GLU A 189 9.11 14.43 -5.76
N PRO A 190 10.31 15.05 -5.88
CA PRO A 190 10.89 15.36 -7.19
C PRO A 190 11.13 14.09 -8.04
N ARG A 191 11.58 13.00 -7.42
CA ARG A 191 11.84 11.71 -8.10
C ARG A 191 10.53 11.05 -8.53
N ALA A 192 9.55 11.00 -7.63
CA ALA A 192 8.24 10.43 -7.91
C ALA A 192 7.53 11.14 -9.06
N ARG A 193 7.49 12.49 -9.03
CA ARG A 193 6.87 13.27 -10.12
C ARG A 193 7.59 13.08 -11.45
N ALA A 194 8.92 12.95 -11.46
CA ALA A 194 9.68 12.66 -12.67
C ALA A 194 9.31 11.28 -13.26
N ASN A 195 9.25 10.24 -12.43
CA ASN A 195 8.88 8.88 -12.85
C ASN A 195 7.43 8.82 -13.37
N LEU A 196 6.47 9.34 -12.60
CA LEU A 196 5.05 9.39 -12.98
C LEU A 196 4.85 10.13 -14.31
N THR A 197 5.50 11.28 -14.48
CA THR A 197 5.40 12.09 -15.71
C THR A 197 6.03 11.39 -16.91
N ALA A 198 7.15 10.69 -16.71
CA ALA A 198 7.80 9.91 -17.76
C ALA A 198 6.90 8.75 -18.22
N GLU A 199 6.32 7.98 -17.30
CA GLU A 199 5.35 6.92 -17.63
C GLU A 199 4.14 7.48 -18.37
N LEU A 200 3.55 8.56 -17.84
CA LEU A 200 2.40 9.23 -18.46
C LEU A 200 2.68 9.69 -19.89
N GLY A 201 3.87 10.25 -20.14
CA GLY A 201 4.31 10.65 -21.48
C GLY A 201 4.42 9.46 -22.43
N LEU A 202 5.00 8.34 -21.98
CA LEU A 202 5.11 7.10 -22.77
C LEU A 202 3.73 6.53 -23.11
N LEU A 203 2.83 6.45 -22.14
CA LEU A 203 1.47 5.93 -22.35
C LEU A 203 0.66 6.77 -23.34
N ARG A 204 0.71 8.11 -23.22
CA ARG A 204 0.02 9.03 -24.14
C ARG A 204 0.55 8.92 -25.58
N SER A 205 1.85 8.71 -25.77
CA SER A 205 2.45 8.52 -27.09
C SER A 205 2.05 7.20 -27.78
N ARG A 206 1.62 6.21 -27.01
CA ARG A 206 1.12 4.92 -27.53
C ARG A 206 -0.37 4.93 -27.84
N ALA A 207 -1.13 5.81 -27.20
CA ALA A 207 -2.57 5.96 -27.40
C ALA A 207 -2.92 6.88 -28.59
N SER A 208 -1.95 7.67 -29.07
CA SER A 208 -2.04 8.53 -30.27
C SER A 208 -1.69 7.77 -31.54
#